data_AF-A0AAC9GJW2-F1
#
_entry.id   AF-A0AAC9GJW2-F1
#
_cell.length_a   1.000
_cell.length_b   1.000
_cell.length_c   1.000
_cell.angle_alpha   90.00
_cell.angle_beta   90.00
_cell.angle_gamma   90.00
#
_symmetry.space_group_name_H-M   'P 1'
#
loop_
_entity.id
_entity.type
_entity.pdbx_description
1 polymer ?
#
loop_
_entity_poly.entity_id
_entity_poly.type
_entity_poly.pdbx_seq_one_letter_code
_entity_poly.pdbx_strand_id
1 'polypeptide(L)'
;MNIMIKKILTPATIAIFLWGSILLLINQYYYEYVRYYLYISIIVIFPIMIWNLIKQWKKDKVEETKEFKSSIFRMLIMAVVMIVIFFITKQNHI
;
A
#
# COMPACT_ATOMS: atom_id res chain seq x y z
N MET A 1 27.31 -4.86 -9.12
CA MET A 1 26.09 -4.22 -8.59
C MET A 1 25.90 -4.66 -7.14
N ASN A 2 25.94 -3.72 -6.18
CA ASN A 2 26.09 -3.99 -4.75
C ASN A 2 24.86 -4.71 -4.14
N ILE A 3 25.05 -5.62 -3.17
CA ILE A 3 23.98 -6.49 -2.61
C ILE A 3 22.81 -5.67 -2.04
N MET A 4 23.07 -4.48 -1.51
CA MET A 4 22.03 -3.57 -0.99
C MET A 4 21.09 -3.02 -2.07
N ILE A 5 21.57 -2.78 -3.29
CA ILE A 5 20.76 -2.21 -4.39
C ILE A 5 19.71 -3.22 -4.87
N LYS A 6 20.04 -4.52 -4.89
CA LYS A 6 19.09 -5.58 -5.23
C LYS A 6 17.92 -5.68 -4.23
N LYS A 7 18.14 -5.30 -2.97
CA LYS A 7 17.12 -5.36 -1.91
C LYS A 7 16.12 -4.19 -1.98
N ILE A 8 16.51 -3.07 -2.59
CA ILE A 8 15.66 -1.89 -2.82
C ILE A 8 14.84 -2.04 -4.10
N LEU A 9 15.43 -2.66 -5.15
CA LEU A 9 14.76 -2.94 -6.42
C LEU A 9 13.87 -4.20 -6.35
N THR A 10 12.95 -4.26 -5.38
CA THR A 10 11.90 -5.28 -5.42
C THR A 10 10.81 -4.88 -6.40
N PRO A 11 10.10 -5.85 -7.03
CA PRO A 11 8.99 -5.54 -7.92
C PRO A 11 7.92 -4.66 -7.27
N ALA A 12 7.68 -4.84 -5.97
CA ALA A 12 6.75 -4.03 -5.20
C ALA A 12 7.23 -2.57 -5.08
N THR A 13 8.51 -2.35 -4.79
CA THR A 13 9.08 -1.00 -4.70
C THR A 13 9.03 -0.28 -6.05
N ILE A 14 9.31 -0.99 -7.14
CA ILE A 14 9.21 -0.45 -8.51
C ILE A 14 7.75 -0.07 -8.83
N ALA A 15 6.79 -0.94 -8.49
CA ALA A 15 5.38 -0.67 -8.71
C ALA A 15 4.90 0.58 -7.96
N ILE A 16 5.28 0.74 -6.68
CA ILE A 16 4.95 1.92 -5.88
C ILE A 16 5.60 3.17 -6.46
N PHE A 17 6.87 3.08 -6.88
CA PHE A 17 7.59 4.21 -7.47
C PHE A 17 6.95 4.68 -8.78
N LEU A 18 6.59 3.75 -9.67
CA LEU A 18 5.90 4.06 -10.92
C LEU A 18 4.51 4.64 -10.65
N TRP A 19 3.76 4.06 -9.71
CA TRP A 19 2.45 4.57 -9.30
C TRP A 19 2.52 6.02 -8.82
N GLY A 20 3.45 6.32 -7.90
CA GLY A 20 3.65 7.68 -7.39
C GLY A 20 4.09 8.66 -8.48
N SER A 21 4.95 8.23 -9.41
CA SER A 21 5.41 9.06 -10.52
C SER A 21 4.27 9.41 -11.49
N ILE A 22 3.40 8.44 -11.82
CA ILE A 22 2.22 8.69 -12.65
C ILE A 22 1.25 9.65 -11.94
N LEU A 23 1.04 9.48 -10.63
CA LEU A 23 0.21 10.39 -9.85
C LEU A 23 0.70 11.84 -9.95
N LEU A 24 2.01 12.07 -9.85
CA LEU A 24 2.59 13.42 -9.99
C LEU A 24 2.35 14.01 -11.39
N LEU A 25 2.53 13.21 -12.44
CA LEU A 25 2.27 13.64 -13.81
C LEU A 25 0.79 13.98 -14.04
N ILE A 26 -0.13 13.14 -13.55
CA ILE A 26 -1.57 13.40 -13.64
C ILE A 26 -1.93 14.63 -12.83
N ASN A 27 -1.37 14.80 -11.63
CA ASN A 27 -1.64 15.98 -10.82
C ASN A 27 -1.17 17.29 -11.49
N GLN A 28 -0.03 17.25 -12.18
CA GLN A 28 0.51 18.43 -12.85
C GLN A 28 -0.20 18.78 -14.16
N TYR A 29 -0.50 17.79 -15.00
CA TYR A 29 -1.00 18.02 -16.36
C TYR A 29 -2.51 17.76 -16.52
N TYR A 30 -3.12 17.00 -15.61
CA TYR A 30 -4.45 16.41 -15.76
C TYR A 30 -5.18 16.38 -14.40
N TYR A 31 -5.17 17.50 -13.67
CA TYR A 31 -5.63 17.57 -12.27
C TYR A 31 -7.05 17.02 -12.05
N GLU A 32 -7.96 17.24 -13.00
CA GLU A 32 -9.33 16.71 -12.97
C GLU A 32 -9.41 15.17 -12.94
N TYR A 33 -8.38 14.50 -13.45
CA TYR A 33 -8.28 13.04 -13.49
C TYR A 33 -7.63 12.43 -12.25
N VAL A 34 -7.07 13.23 -11.34
CA VAL A 34 -6.40 12.75 -10.12
C VAL A 34 -7.33 11.86 -9.30
N ARG A 35 -8.59 12.28 -9.11
CA ARG A 35 -9.57 11.51 -8.34
C ARG A 35 -9.86 10.16 -8.97
N TYR A 36 -10.09 10.14 -10.28
CA TYR A 36 -10.36 8.90 -11.02
C TYR A 36 -9.15 7.96 -10.99
N TYR A 37 -7.94 8.50 -11.14
CA TYR A 37 -6.72 7.72 -11.03
C TYR A 37 -6.59 7.06 -9.65
N LEU A 38 -6.83 7.80 -8.58
CA LEU A 38 -6.79 7.26 -7.22
C LEU A 38 -7.88 6.19 -6.99
N TYR A 39 -9.09 6.39 -7.50
CA TYR A 39 -10.16 5.38 -7.40
C TYR A 39 -9.82 4.09 -8.15
N ILE A 40 -9.30 4.19 -9.38
CA ILE A 40 -8.83 3.03 -10.13
C ILE A 40 -7.69 2.32 -9.38
N SER A 41 -6.78 3.09 -8.78
CA SER A 41 -5.68 2.54 -8.01
C SER A 41 -6.16 1.69 -6.83
N ILE A 42 -7.20 2.13 -6.12
CA ILE A 42 -7.83 1.35 -5.05
C ILE A 42 -8.43 0.05 -5.61
N ILE A 43 -9.17 0.15 -6.74
CA ILE A 43 -9.78 -1.01 -7.39
C ILE A 43 -8.73 -2.05 -7.83
N VAL A 44 -7.53 -1.63 -8.20
CA VAL A 44 -6.44 -2.54 -8.61
C VAL A 44 -5.70 -3.13 -7.40
N ILE A 45 -5.37 -2.30 -6.39
CA ILE A 45 -4.58 -2.73 -5.24
C ILE A 45 -5.39 -3.65 -4.33
N PHE A 46 -6.67 -3.37 -4.14
CA PHE A 46 -7.51 -4.08 -3.16
C PHE A 46 -7.67 -5.59 -3.45
N PRO A 47 -7.97 -6.03 -4.69
CA PRO A 47 -8.04 -7.45 -5.03
C PRO A 47 -6.69 -8.17 -4.88
N ILE A 48 -5.59 -7.52 -5.29
CA ILE A 48 -4.23 -8.07 -5.17
C ILE A 48 -3.89 -8.29 -3.70
N MET A 49 -4.21 -7.32 -2.84
CA MET A 49 -4.03 -7.41 -1.39
C MET A 49 -4.83 -8.57 -0.79
N ILE A 50 -6.12 -8.69 -1.13
CA ILE A 50 -6.99 -9.79 -0.68
C ILE A 50 -6.41 -11.14 -1.10
N TRP A 51 -5.99 -11.28 -2.35
CA TRP A 51 -5.42 -12.53 -2.85
C TRP A 51 -4.15 -12.94 -2.09
N ASN A 52 -3.28 -11.97 -1.80
CA ASN A 52 -2.07 -12.19 -1.00
C ASN A 52 -2.40 -12.62 0.44
N LEU A 53 -3.41 -11.99 1.06
CA LEU A 53 -3.88 -12.37 2.40
C LEU A 53 -4.46 -13.80 2.43
N ILE A 54 -5.28 -14.16 1.42
CA ILE A 54 -5.81 -15.53 1.28
C ILE A 54 -4.66 -16.53 1.13
N LYS A 55 -3.63 -16.19 0.34
CA LYS A 55 -2.45 -17.04 0.15
C LYS A 55 -1.64 -17.20 1.45
N GLN A 56 -1.47 -16.13 2.22
CA GLN A 56 -0.81 -16.18 3.54
C GLN A 56 -1.61 -17.05 4.53
N TRP A 57 -2.94 -16.87 4.59
CA TRP A 57 -3.79 -17.67 5.46
C TRP A 57 -3.70 -19.18 5.17
N LYS A 58 -3.70 -19.55 3.88
CA LYS A 58 -3.52 -20.96 3.47
C LYS A 58 -2.16 -21.51 3.89
N LYS A 59 -1.09 -20.72 3.81
CA LYS A 59 0.27 -21.11 4.22
C LYS A 59 0.38 -21.27 5.73
N ASP A 60 -0.13 -20.33 6.50
CA ASP A 60 -0.15 -20.39 7.98
C ASP A 60 -0.83 -21.66 8.49
N LYS A 61 -1.90 -22.13 7.79
CA LYS A 61 -2.60 -23.37 8.16
C LYS A 61 -1.76 -24.64 7.91
N VAL A 62 -0.83 -24.60 6.97
CA VAL A 62 0.00 -25.76 6.59
C VAL A 62 1.33 -25.76 7.35
N GLU A 63 1.91 -24.59 7.58
CA GLU A 63 3.27 -24.43 8.14
C GLU A 63 3.27 -24.03 9.64
N GLU A 64 2.10 -23.98 10.31
CA GLU A 64 1.92 -23.49 11.69
C GLU A 64 2.54 -22.09 11.96
N THR A 65 2.69 -21.28 10.92
CA THR A 65 3.23 -19.92 11.03
C THR A 65 2.13 -18.91 11.42
N LYS A 66 2.53 -17.70 11.86
CA LYS A 66 1.63 -16.62 12.30
C LYS A 66 1.71 -15.37 11.41
N GLU A 67 2.16 -15.53 10.17
CA GLU A 67 2.41 -14.42 9.24
C GLU A 67 1.12 -13.68 8.86
N PHE A 68 0.02 -14.39 8.66
CA PHE A 68 -1.28 -13.81 8.39
C PHE A 68 -1.77 -12.93 9.55
N LYS A 69 -1.71 -13.45 10.79
CA LYS A 69 -2.08 -12.67 12.00
C LYS A 69 -1.20 -11.43 12.16
N SER A 70 0.11 -11.57 11.95
CA SER A 70 1.07 -10.46 12.00
C SER A 70 0.79 -9.42 10.90
N SER A 71 0.44 -9.86 9.69
CA SER A 71 0.07 -8.98 8.57
C SER A 71 -1.20 -8.18 8.87
N ILE A 72 -2.27 -8.83 9.34
CA ILE A 72 -3.51 -8.14 9.75
C ILE A 72 -3.25 -7.16 10.89
N PHE A 73 -2.48 -7.55 11.90
CA PHE A 73 -2.19 -6.68 13.04
C PHE A 73 -1.43 -5.42 12.59
N ARG A 74 -0.44 -5.55 11.70
CA ARG A 74 0.27 -4.41 11.11
C ARG A 74 -0.68 -3.50 10.30
N MET A 75 -1.60 -4.07 9.53
CA MET A 75 -2.60 -3.29 8.79
C MET A 75 -3.54 -2.52 9.73
N LEU A 76 -4.01 -3.15 10.80
CA LEU A 76 -4.87 -2.51 11.81
C LEU A 76 -4.14 -1.37 12.53
N ILE A 77 -2.89 -1.58 12.94
CA ILE A 77 -2.07 -0.51 13.52
C ILE A 77 -1.95 0.66 12.55
N MET A 78 -1.63 0.39 11.29
CA MET A 78 -1.49 1.45 10.28
C MET A 78 -2.81 2.21 10.07
N ALA A 79 -3.94 1.52 10.07
CA ALA A 79 -5.25 2.15 9.99
C ALA A 79 -5.52 3.09 11.19
N VAL A 80 -5.19 2.64 12.41
CA VAL A 80 -5.31 3.49 13.62
C VAL A 80 -4.38 4.71 13.52
N VAL A 81 -3.13 4.52 13.10
CA VAL A 81 -2.17 5.62 12.89
C VAL A 81 -2.72 6.61 11.88
N MET A 82 -3.28 6.15 10.76
CA MET A 82 -3.90 7.05 9.77
C MET A 82 -5.09 7.84 10.34
N ILE A 83 -5.93 7.21 11.16
CA ILE A 83 -7.05 7.90 11.82
C ILE A 83 -6.51 8.99 12.77
N VAL A 84 -5.50 8.67 13.58
CA VAL A 84 -4.89 9.63 14.51
C VAL A 84 -4.28 10.80 13.74
N ILE A 85 -3.50 10.53 12.68
CA ILE A 85 -2.92 11.57 11.82
C ILE A 85 -4.03 12.44 11.21
N PHE A 86 -5.11 11.83 10.69
CA PHE A 86 -6.23 12.56 10.12
C PHE A 86 -6.86 13.54 11.12
N PHE A 87 -7.05 13.11 12.38
CA PHE A 87 -7.56 14.01 13.42
C PHE A 87 -6.59 15.14 13.76
N ILE A 88 -5.29 14.84 13.84
CA ILE A 88 -4.25 15.86 14.09
C ILE A 88 -4.22 16.89 12.95
N THR A 89 -4.19 16.44 11.69
CA THR A 89 -4.20 17.32 10.51
C THR A 89 -5.46 18.18 10.48
N LYS A 90 -6.63 17.58 10.74
CA LYS A 90 -7.91 18.30 10.80
C LYS A 90 -7.93 19.36 11.91
N GLN A 91 -7.39 19.08 13.10
CA GLN A 91 -7.32 20.05 14.19
C GLN A 91 -6.36 21.20 13.90
N ASN A 92 -5.22 20.91 13.27
CA ASN A 92 -4.21 21.91 12.98
C ASN A 92 -4.52 22.77 11.75
N HIS A 93 -5.67 22.57 11.07
CA HIS A 93 -6.04 23.27 9.82
C HIS A 93 -4.92 23.27 8.76
N ILE A 94 -4.10 22.22 8.73
CA ILE A 94 -3.10 21.99 7.67
C ILE A 94 -3.79 21.33 6.48
#